data_AF-N9KCM7-F1
#
_entry.id   AF-N9KCM7-F1
#
_cell.length_a   1.000
_cell.length_b   1.000
_cell.length_c   1.000
_cell.angle_alpha   90.00
_cell.angle_beta   90.00
_cell.angle_gamma   90.00
#
_symmetry.space_group_name_H-M   'P 1'
#
loop_
_entity.id
_entity.type
_entity.pdbx_description
1 polymer ?
#
loop_
_entity_poly.entity_id
_entity_poly.type
_entity_poly.pdbx_seq_one_letter_code
_entity_poly.pdbx_strand_id
1 'polypeptide(L)'
;MNTLAKKDEYVRARVPNELKVQAERILKEVGLNTTDAIRLLLTQVVNRGGFPLELRTPNRTTIEAMNSVAEPKKFSSAQELFTDLEDDTDD
;
A
#
# COMPACT_ATOMS: atom_id res chain seq x y z
N MET A 1 -19.95 -16.38 20.78
CA MET A 1 -19.53 -14.96 20.72
C MET A 1 -18.14 -14.88 21.34
N ASN A 2 -17.09 -14.87 20.52
CA ASN A 2 -15.71 -14.80 21.03
C ASN A 2 -15.34 -13.33 21.25
N THR A 3 -15.28 -12.93 22.51
CA THR A 3 -14.77 -11.62 22.92
C THR A 3 -13.26 -11.63 22.70
N LEU A 4 -12.82 -11.15 21.53
CA LEU A 4 -11.41 -10.86 21.27
C LEU A 4 -10.99 -9.75 22.25
N ALA A 5 -10.29 -10.13 23.32
CA ALA A 5 -9.50 -9.18 24.09
C ALA A 5 -8.56 -8.49 23.10
N LYS A 6 -8.76 -7.18 22.90
CA LYS A 6 -7.99 -6.37 21.96
C LYS A 6 -6.56 -6.33 22.47
N LYS A 7 -5.70 -7.18 21.92
CA LYS A 7 -4.29 -7.25 22.29
C LYS A 7 -3.57 -6.14 21.53
N ASP A 8 -2.96 -5.21 22.26
CA ASP A 8 -2.07 -4.23 21.67
C ASP A 8 -0.80 -4.94 21.18
N GLU A 9 -0.38 -4.62 19.96
CA GLU A 9 0.84 -5.14 19.36
C GLU A 9 1.81 -3.99 19.06
N TYR A 10 3.11 -4.28 19.15
CA TYR A 10 4.15 -3.28 18.92
C TYR A 10 4.53 -3.18 17.46
N VAL A 11 4.51 -1.96 16.92
CA VAL A 11 5.11 -1.63 15.63
C VAL A 11 6.55 -1.18 15.87
N ARG A 12 7.52 -1.94 15.34
CA ARG A 12 8.95 -1.61 15.41
C ARG A 12 9.52 -1.47 14.01
N ALA A 13 10.15 -0.35 13.72
CA ALA A 13 10.83 -0.09 12.46
C ALA A 13 12.23 0.46 12.72
N ARG A 14 13.22 -0.07 12.00
CA ARG A 14 14.58 0.50 12.00
C ARG A 14 14.58 1.69 11.04
N VAL A 15 15.05 2.83 11.53
CA VAL A 15 15.19 4.06 10.74
C VAL A 15 16.57 4.68 10.97
N PRO A 16 17.12 5.44 10.00
CA PRO A 16 18.30 6.26 10.24
C PRO A 16 18.08 7.21 11.43
N ASN A 17 19.11 7.40 12.25
CA ASN A 17 19.02 8.28 13.42
C ASN A 17 18.63 9.71 13.04
N GLU A 18 19.25 10.25 11.98
CA GLU A 18 18.97 11.59 11.48
C GLU A 18 17.50 11.76 11.08
N LEU A 19 16.93 10.79 10.35
CA LEU A 19 15.52 10.81 9.97
C LEU A 19 14.60 10.86 11.20
N LYS A 20 14.89 10.04 12.22
CA LYS A 20 14.13 10.04 13.48
C LYS A 20 14.13 11.40 14.14
N VAL A 21 15.32 12.01 14.31
CA VAL A 21 15.48 13.29 14.98
C VAL A 21 14.78 14.42 14.21
N GLN A 22 14.90 14.44 12.89
CA GLN A 22 14.21 15.44 12.06
C GLN A 22 12.69 15.29 12.13
N ALA A 23 12.17 14.06 12.01
CA ALA A 23 10.75 13.78 12.11
C ALA A 23 10.18 14.16 13.48
N GLU A 24 10.86 13.81 14.57
CA GLU A 24 10.42 14.16 15.93
C GLU A 24 10.33 15.67 16.15
N ARG A 25 11.27 16.45 15.60
CA ARG A 25 11.23 17.92 15.67
C ARG A 25 9.98 18.48 14.97
N ILE A 26 9.76 18.08 13.72
CA ILE A 26 8.63 18.55 12.90
C ILE A 26 7.29 18.15 13.51
N LEU A 27 7.16 16.89 13.96
CA LEU A 27 5.94 16.42 14.59
C LEU A 27 5.62 17.17 15.88
N LYS A 28 6.66 17.52 16.67
CA LYS A 28 6.49 18.29 17.90
C LYS A 28 5.97 19.71 17.64
N GLU A 29 6.37 20.34 16.53
CA GLU A 29 5.86 21.67 16.13
C GLU A 29 4.35 21.66 15.90
N VAL A 30 3.77 20.51 15.53
CA VAL A 30 2.32 20.33 15.35
C VAL A 30 1.66 19.58 16.52
N GLY A 31 2.35 19.42 17.65
CA GLY A 31 1.81 18.82 18.88
C GLY A 31 1.69 17.29 18.86
N LEU A 32 2.40 16.61 17.95
CA LEU A 32 2.39 15.15 17.84
C LEU A 32 3.73 14.55 18.28
N ASN A 33 3.68 13.33 18.84
CA ASN A 33 4.86 12.48 18.94
C ASN A 33 4.85 11.42 17.83
N THR A 34 5.98 10.72 17.67
CA THR A 34 6.14 9.67 16.64
C THR A 34 5.13 8.55 16.76
N THR A 35 4.74 8.18 17.99
CA THR A 35 3.76 7.10 18.22
C THR A 35 2.38 7.51 17.71
N ASP A 36 1.97 8.76 17.96
CA ASP A 36 0.70 9.29 17.48
C ASP A 36 0.68 9.39 15.95
N ALA A 37 1.78 9.84 15.36
CA ALA A 37 1.93 9.86 13.91
C ALA A 37 1.82 8.45 13.28
N ILE A 38 2.46 7.43 13.87
CA ILE A 38 2.37 6.05 13.41
C ILE A 38 0.93 5.52 13.53
N ARG A 39 0.24 5.79 14.66
CA ARG A 39 -1.17 5.39 14.83
C ARG A 39 -2.09 6.04 13.81
N LEU A 40 -1.89 7.34 13.54
CA LEU A 40 -2.66 8.08 12.53
C LEU A 40 -2.43 7.51 11.13
N LEU A 41 -1.18 7.21 10.78
CA LEU A 41 -0.84 6.59 9.50
C LEU A 41 -1.58 5.27 9.30
N LEU A 42 -1.48 4.35 10.26
CA LEU A 42 -2.14 3.04 10.18
C LEU A 42 -3.67 3.18 10.16
N THR A 43 -4.23 4.11 10.93
CA THR A 43 -5.66 4.41 10.90
C THR A 43 -6.10 4.88 9.51
N GLN A 44 -5.30 5.74 8.87
CA GLN A 44 -5.61 6.21 7.52
C GLN A 44 -5.50 5.10 6.47
N VAL A 45 -4.54 4.17 6.61
CA VAL A 45 -4.44 2.99 5.74
C VAL A 45 -5.74 2.18 5.79
N VAL A 46 -6.23 1.89 7.00
CA VAL A 46 -7.47 1.12 7.19
C VAL A 46 -8.67 1.88 6.64
N ASN A 47 -8.81 3.17 6.95
CA ASN A 47 -9.97 3.96 6.55
C ASN A 47 -10.09 4.13 5.03
N ARG A 48 -8.97 4.17 4.30
CA ARG A 48 -8.95 4.36 2.85
C ARG A 48 -8.91 3.05 2.06
N GLY A 49 -8.63 1.93 2.72
CA GLY A 49 -8.34 0.67 2.03
C GLY A 49 -7.08 0.73 1.16
N GLY A 50 -6.13 1.62 1.50
CA GLY A 50 -4.97 1.91 0.67
C GLY A 50 -3.98 2.85 1.36
N PHE A 51 -2.78 2.97 0.80
CA PHE A 51 -1.76 3.84 1.39
C PHE A 51 -2.18 5.32 1.34
N PRO A 52 -2.04 6.09 2.43
CA PRO A 52 -2.64 7.42 2.53
C PRO A 52 -1.86 8.54 1.83
N LEU A 53 -0.74 8.21 1.19
CA LEU A 53 0.00 9.09 0.29
C LEU A 53 -0.20 8.61 -1.15
N GLU A 54 -0.32 9.54 -2.09
CA GLU A 54 -0.30 9.21 -3.52
C GLU A 54 1.06 8.61 -3.90
N LEU A 55 1.09 7.30 -4.11
CA LEU A 55 2.27 6.62 -4.63
C LEU A 55 2.35 6.85 -6.14
N ARG A 56 3.09 7.88 -6.55
CA ARG A 56 3.21 8.29 -7.96
C ARG A 56 4.22 7.47 -8.76
N THR A 57 5.11 6.75 -8.10
CA THR A 57 6.14 5.94 -8.75
C THR A 57 5.64 4.49 -8.84
N PRO A 58 5.44 3.95 -10.06
CA PRO A 58 5.09 2.55 -10.24
C PRO A 58 6.16 1.64 -9.63
N ASN A 59 5.73 0.49 -9.10
CA ASN A 59 6.68 -0.49 -8.59
C ASN A 59 7.40 -1.20 -9.76
N ARG A 60 8.44 -1.97 -9.44
CA ARG A 60 9.25 -2.67 -10.45
C ARG A 60 8.40 -3.58 -11.35
N THR A 61 7.48 -4.34 -10.77
CA THR A 61 6.58 -5.24 -11.52
C THR A 61 5.71 -4.48 -12.52
N THR A 62 5.15 -3.33 -12.12
CA THR A 62 4.37 -2.48 -13.02
C THR A 62 5.24 -1.92 -14.14
N ILE A 63 6.47 -1.47 -13.84
CA ILE A 63 7.42 -0.97 -14.85
C ILE A 63 7.79 -2.08 -15.85
N GLU A 64 8.08 -3.29 -15.36
CA GLU A 64 8.40 -4.44 -16.20
C GLU A 64 7.23 -4.80 -17.12
N ALA A 65 6.00 -4.81 -16.61
CA ALA A 65 4.80 -5.04 -17.40
C ALA A 65 4.57 -3.94 -18.46
N MET A 66 4.75 -2.67 -18.10
CA MET A 66 4.61 -1.53 -19.03
C MET A 66 5.69 -1.53 -20.13
N ASN A 67 6.89 -2.01 -19.84
CA ASN A 67 7.99 -2.10 -20.80
C ASN A 67 7.99 -3.43 -21.58
N SER A 68 7.12 -4.37 -21.22
CA SER A 68 7.02 -5.63 -21.95
C SER A 68 6.51 -5.37 -23.37
N VAL A 69 7.19 -5.96 -24.35
CA VAL A 69 6.83 -5.86 -25.78
C VAL A 69 5.79 -6.93 -26.12
N ALA A 70 4.75 -7.05 -25.29
CA ALA A 70 3.65 -7.97 -25.57
C ALA A 70 2.81 -7.37 -26.70
N GLU A 71 2.50 -8.16 -27.74
CA GLU A 71 1.53 -7.74 -28.75
C GLU A 71 0.16 -7.58 -28.08
N PRO A 72 -0.50 -6.41 -28.22
CA PRO A 72 -1.82 -6.21 -27.63
C PRO A 72 -2.83 -7.14 -28.31
N LYS A 73 -3.34 -8.12 -27.55
CA LYS A 73 -4.45 -8.96 -27.98
C LYS A 73 -5.70 -8.09 -28.12
N LYS A 74 -6.33 -8.15 -29.29
CA LYS A 74 -7.56 -7.41 -29.59
C LYS A 74 -8.74 -8.36 -29.48
N PHE A 75 -9.83 -7.87 -28.90
CA PHE A 75 -11.07 -8.60 -28.75
C PHE A 75 -12.20 -7.79 -29.40
N SER A 76 -13.16 -8.48 -30.00
CA SER A 76 -14.31 -7.88 -30.66
C SER A 76 -15.41 -7.48 -29.67
N SER A 77 -15.39 -8.03 -28.44
CA SER A 77 -16.34 -7.71 -27.38
C SER A 77 -15.75 -7.91 -25.98
N ALA A 78 -16.37 -7.31 -24.95
CA ALA A 78 -16.00 -7.55 -23.57
C ALA A 78 -16.17 -9.01 -23.15
N GLN A 79 -17.17 -9.71 -23.71
CA GLN A 79 -17.42 -11.13 -23.41
C GLN A 79 -16.25 -12.00 -23.88
N GLU A 80 -15.74 -11.75 -25.08
CA GLU A 80 -14.59 -12.47 -25.64
C GLU A 80 -13.31 -12.25 -24.81
N LEU A 81 -13.10 -11.03 -24.30
CA LEU A 81 -12.01 -10.73 -23.38
C LEU A 81 -12.12 -11.52 -22.06
N PHE A 82 -13.31 -11.55 -21.45
CA PHE A 82 -13.48 -12.25 -20.17
C PHE A 82 -13.37 -13.77 -20.30
N THR A 83 -13.88 -14.37 -21.40
CA THR A 83 -13.68 -15.79 -21.68
C THR A 83 -12.20 -16.15 -21.75
N ASP A 84 -11.40 -15.35 -22.46
CA ASP A 84 -9.95 -15.57 -22.58
C ASP A 84 -9.20 -15.45 -21.23
N LEU A 85 -9.61 -14.52 -20.38
CA LEU A 85 -9.02 -14.33 -19.04
C LEU A 85 -9.41 -15.43 -18.04
N GLU A 86 -10.61 -16.00 -18.16
CA GLU A 86 -11.08 -17.08 -17.30
C GLU A 86 -10.44 -18.42 -17.68
N ASP A 87 -10.18 -18.66 -18.96
CA ASP A 87 -9.47 -19.86 -19.45
C ASP A 87 -8.00 -19.95 -18.97
N ASP A 88 -7.38 -18.82 -18.61
CA ASP A 88 -6.01 -18.73 -18.06
C ASP A 88 -5.92 -18.98 -16.54
N THR A 89 -7.03 -19.31 -15.84
CA THR A 89 -7.06 -19.49 -14.37
C THR A 89 -6.92 -20.94 -13.86
N ASP A 90 -6.48 -21.88 -14.70
CA ASP A 90 -6.37 -23.31 -14.38
C ASP A 90 -4.98 -23.80 -13.87
N ASP A 91 -4.10 -22.90 -13.39
CA ASP A 91 -2.84 -23.24 -12.67
C ASP A 91 -2.74 -22.61 -11.27
#